data_AF-A0A964QQM8-F1
#
_entry.id   AF-A0A964QQM8-F1
#
_cell.length_a   1.000
_cell.length_b   1.000
_cell.length_c   1.000
_cell.angle_alpha   90.00
_cell.angle_beta   90.00
_cell.angle_gamma   90.00
#
_symmetry.space_group_name_H-M   'P 1'
#
loop_
_entity.id
_entity.type
_entity.pdbx_description
1 polymer ?
#
loop_
_entity_poly.entity_id
_entity_poly.type
_entity_poly.pdbx_seq_one_letter_code
_entity_poly.pdbx_strand_id
1 'polypeptide(L)'
;MVQPRGEGSPERSGLAWLRNDFSLSEAQFTEVCRMHDAYVPRCAESCRRIESKNVEIGRLVASGNAVGPELERALTESGQLRIECQKAMLEHFYNVSRAMPLEEGRRYLQKMFESTSLRSHRMNHE
;
A
#
# COMPACT_ATOMS: atom_id res chain seq x y z
N MET A 1 2.00 -25.73 17.59
CA MET A 1 0.62 -25.57 18.09
C MET A 1 0.08 -24.27 17.50
N VAL A 2 -0.53 -24.36 16.32
CA VAL A 2 -1.07 -23.21 15.58
C VAL A 2 -2.48 -22.97 16.09
N GLN A 3 -2.72 -21.82 16.70
CA GLN A 3 -4.07 -21.44 17.13
C GLN A 3 -4.93 -21.12 15.90
N PRO A 4 -6.22 -21.53 15.89
CA PRO A 4 -7.14 -21.20 14.83
C PRO A 4 -7.59 -19.74 15.02
N ARG A 5 -7.48 -18.90 14.00
CA ARG A 5 -8.09 -17.56 14.07
C ARG A 5 -9.58 -17.70 13.84
N GLY A 6 -10.32 -17.62 14.94
CA GLY A 6 -11.77 -17.68 14.99
C GLY A 6 -12.44 -16.50 14.28
N GLU A 7 -13.61 -16.81 13.76
CA GLU A 7 -14.60 -15.89 13.21
C GLU A 7 -15.23 -15.05 14.33
N GLY A 8 -15.19 -13.73 14.18
CA GLY A 8 -15.82 -12.69 15.02
C GLY A 8 -14.94 -11.43 15.21
N SER A 9 -15.53 -10.23 15.09
CA SER A 9 -15.04 -8.89 15.50
C SER A 9 -13.63 -8.73 16.11
N PRO A 10 -12.80 -7.86 15.50
CA PRO A 10 -12.19 -6.70 16.18
C PRO A 10 -12.63 -5.38 15.51
N GLU A 11 -13.84 -5.41 14.91
CA GLU A 11 -14.19 -4.82 13.61
C GLU A 11 -13.59 -3.45 13.39
N ARG A 12 -12.93 -3.23 12.25
CA ARG A 12 -12.43 -1.89 11.87
C ARG A 12 -11.32 -1.32 12.78
N SER A 13 -10.69 -2.05 13.69
CA SER A 13 -9.75 -1.48 14.71
C SER A 13 -8.56 -0.67 14.17
N GLY A 14 -8.05 -0.97 12.98
CA GLY A 14 -7.04 -0.13 12.30
C GLY A 14 -7.62 1.10 11.57
N LEU A 15 -8.94 1.16 11.38
CA LEU A 15 -9.68 2.21 10.68
C LEU A 15 -10.66 2.97 11.59
N ALA A 16 -10.76 2.63 12.88
CA ALA A 16 -11.63 3.31 13.84
C ALA A 16 -11.29 4.81 13.94
N TRP A 17 -10.00 5.15 13.79
CA TRP A 17 -9.54 6.54 13.67
C TRP A 17 -10.18 7.25 12.48
N LEU A 18 -10.45 6.58 11.36
CA LEU A 18 -11.01 7.20 10.17
C LEU A 18 -12.45 7.67 10.41
N ARG A 19 -13.24 6.87 11.14
CA ARG A 19 -14.60 7.25 11.54
C ARG A 19 -14.59 8.51 12.40
N ASN A 20 -13.71 8.53 13.40
CA ASN A 20 -13.63 9.60 14.38
C ASN A 20 -13.03 10.88 13.79
N ASP A 21 -11.94 10.76 13.03
CA ASP A 21 -11.24 11.89 12.45
C ASP A 21 -12.10 12.56 11.37
N PHE A 22 -12.83 11.79 10.56
CA PHE A 22 -13.53 12.28 9.36
C PHE A 22 -15.06 12.27 9.45
N SER A 23 -15.61 12.11 10.67
CA SER A 23 -17.06 12.20 10.94
C SER A 23 -17.91 11.31 10.02
N LEU A 24 -17.47 10.07 9.78
CA LEU A 24 -18.17 9.16 8.89
C LEU A 24 -19.46 8.64 9.54
N SER A 25 -20.55 8.66 8.78
CA SER A 25 -21.75 7.92 9.15
C SER A 25 -21.48 6.41 9.21
N GLU A 26 -22.36 5.68 9.89
CA GLU A 26 -22.25 4.22 10.00
C GLU A 26 -22.21 3.53 8.63
N ALA A 27 -23.05 3.99 7.70
CA ALA A 27 -23.09 3.48 6.33
C ALA A 27 -21.79 3.74 5.56
N GLN A 28 -21.28 4.97 5.61
CA GLN A 28 -20.01 5.33 4.96
C GLN A 28 -18.84 4.53 5.54
N PHE A 29 -18.78 4.41 6.87
CA PHE A 29 -17.71 3.68 7.51
C PHE A 29 -17.75 2.17 7.18
N THR A 30 -18.95 1.59 7.13
CA THR A 30 -19.14 0.19 6.70
C THR A 30 -18.65 -0.02 5.26
N GLU A 31 -18.98 0.89 4.35
CA GLU A 31 -18.53 0.81 2.96
C GLU A 31 -17.00 0.97 2.83
N VAL A 32 -16.40 1.88 3.60
CA VAL A 32 -14.94 2.04 3.63
C VAL A 32 -14.24 0.77 4.14
N CYS A 33 -14.76 0.14 5.20
CA CYS A 33 -14.20 -1.12 5.68
C CYS A 33 -14.28 -2.22 4.62
N ARG A 34 -15.42 -2.37 3.96
CA ARG A 34 -15.59 -3.34 2.86
C ARG A 34 -14.58 -3.10 1.73
N MET A 35 -14.37 -1.84 1.34
CA MET A 35 -13.38 -1.47 0.32
C MET A 35 -11.95 -1.77 0.77
N HIS A 36 -11.63 -1.54 2.03
CA HIS A 36 -10.30 -1.80 2.58
C HIS A 36 -10.01 -3.30 2.66
N ASP A 37 -10.95 -4.09 3.16
CA ASP A 37 -10.81 -5.54 3.27
C ASP A 37 -10.61 -6.19 1.90
N ALA A 38 -11.28 -5.66 0.85
CA ALA A 38 -11.07 -6.11 -0.52
C ALA A 38 -9.70 -5.71 -1.10
N TYR A 39 -9.11 -4.59 -0.64
CA TYR A 39 -7.82 -4.09 -1.12
C TYR A 39 -6.63 -4.79 -0.46
N VAL A 40 -6.71 -5.11 0.84
CA VAL A 40 -5.59 -5.65 1.65
C VAL A 40 -4.91 -6.87 1.01
N PRO A 41 -5.62 -7.90 0.51
CA PRO A 41 -4.97 -9.04 -0.15
C PRO A 41 -4.15 -8.66 -1.37
N ARG A 42 -4.66 -7.73 -2.20
CA ARG A 42 -3.95 -7.23 -3.40
C ARG A 42 -2.71 -6.44 -3.00
N CYS A 43 -2.81 -5.59 -1.98
CA CYS A 43 -1.69 -4.84 -1.43
C CYS A 43 -0.57 -5.78 -0.95
N ALA A 44 -0.93 -6.77 -0.14
CA ALA A 44 0.01 -7.75 0.39
C ALA A 44 0.72 -8.52 -0.74
N GLU A 45 -0.01 -8.91 -1.79
CA GLU A 45 0.57 -9.59 -2.94
C GLU A 45 1.57 -8.72 -3.71
N SER A 46 1.25 -7.44 -3.96
CA SER A 46 2.20 -6.50 -4.55
C SER A 46 3.48 -6.36 -3.71
N CYS A 47 3.36 -6.28 -2.38
CA CYS A 47 4.52 -6.25 -1.49
C CYS A 47 5.37 -7.52 -1.60
N ARG A 48 4.75 -8.71 -1.63
CA ARG A 48 5.47 -9.98 -1.81
C ARG A 48 6.25 -10.03 -3.12
N ARG A 49 5.64 -9.58 -4.22
CA ARG A 49 6.28 -9.56 -5.55
C ARG A 49 7.48 -8.61 -5.57
N ILE A 50 7.35 -7.42 -4.99
CA ILE A 50 8.45 -6.46 -4.86
C ILE A 50 9.59 -7.05 -4.03
N GLU A 51 9.28 -7.69 -2.90
CA GLU A 51 10.29 -8.29 -2.04
C GLU A 51 11.03 -9.44 -2.73
N SER A 52 10.31 -10.31 -3.44
CA SER A 52 10.92 -11.37 -4.24
C SER A 52 11.90 -10.80 -5.29
N LYS A 53 11.53 -9.68 -5.93
CA LYS A 53 12.40 -9.02 -6.91
C LYS A 53 13.61 -8.35 -6.25
N ASN A 54 13.45 -7.78 -5.05
CA ASN A 54 14.57 -7.24 -4.27
C ASN A 54 15.59 -8.33 -3.90
N VAL A 55 15.12 -9.51 -3.48
CA VAL A 55 15.98 -10.67 -3.20
C VAL A 55 16.75 -11.11 -4.44
N GLU A 56 16.10 -11.15 -5.61
CA GLU A 56 16.76 -11.45 -6.88
C GLU A 56 17.84 -10.42 -7.24
N ILE A 57 17.52 -9.12 -7.15
CA ILE A 57 18.49 -8.04 -7.36
C ILE A 57 19.68 -8.19 -6.41
N GLY A 58 19.44 -8.45 -5.13
CA GLY A 58 20.50 -8.64 -4.13
C GLY A 58 21.44 -9.80 -4.49
N ARG A 59 20.90 -10.91 -5.02
CA ARG A 59 21.71 -12.03 -5.51
C ARG A 59 22.56 -11.64 -6.71
N LEU A 60 21.97 -10.96 -7.71
CA LEU A 60 22.68 -10.52 -8.92
C LEU A 60 23.82 -9.56 -8.59
N VAL A 61 23.58 -8.63 -7.66
CA VAL A 61 24.61 -7.72 -7.14
C VAL A 61 25.72 -8.48 -6.44
N ALA A 62 25.41 -9.45 -5.58
CA ALA A 62 26.42 -10.23 -4.86
C ALA A 62 27.26 -11.13 -5.78
N SER A 63 26.71 -11.59 -6.91
CA SER A 63 27.40 -12.45 -7.88
C SER A 63 28.18 -11.69 -8.96
N GLY A 64 27.92 -10.39 -9.14
CA GLY A 64 28.47 -9.57 -10.20
C GLY A 64 29.43 -8.49 -9.70
N ASN A 65 30.13 -7.83 -10.62
CA ASN A 65 30.96 -6.66 -10.34
C ASN A 65 30.57 -5.44 -11.20
N ALA A 66 29.50 -5.56 -11.99
CA ALA A 66 29.01 -4.54 -12.90
C ALA A 66 27.49 -4.66 -13.07
N VAL A 67 26.85 -3.57 -13.49
CA VAL A 67 25.44 -3.57 -13.91
C VAL A 67 25.36 -4.20 -15.30
N GLY A 68 25.23 -5.52 -15.33
CA GLY A 68 24.99 -6.27 -16.56
C GLY A 68 23.52 -6.28 -16.98
N PRO A 69 23.21 -6.83 -18.17
CA PRO A 69 21.85 -6.85 -18.72
C PRO A 69 20.81 -7.53 -17.82
N GLU A 70 21.23 -8.54 -17.04
CA GLU A 70 20.35 -9.25 -16.10
C GLU A 70 19.96 -8.37 -14.91
N LEU A 71 20.92 -7.63 -14.35
CA LEU A 71 20.68 -6.71 -13.24
C LEU A 71 19.84 -5.52 -13.71
N GLU A 72 20.12 -4.97 -14.89
CA GLU A 72 19.33 -3.90 -15.49
C GLU A 72 17.87 -4.31 -15.72
N ARG A 73 17.65 -5.52 -16.26
CA ARG A 73 16.30 -6.09 -16.43
C ARG A 73 15.59 -6.26 -15.09
N ALA A 74 16.27 -6.85 -14.10
CA ALA A 74 15.69 -7.04 -12.76
C ALA A 74 15.32 -5.71 -12.10
N LEU A 75 16.16 -4.67 -12.23
CA LEU A 75 15.88 -3.32 -11.74
C LEU A 75 14.66 -2.70 -12.44
N THR A 76 14.57 -2.84 -13.77
CA THR A 76 13.44 -2.33 -14.55
C THR A 76 12.12 -2.97 -14.13
N GLU A 77 12.09 -4.30 -14.01
CA GLU A 77 10.92 -5.05 -13.53
C GLU A 77 10.54 -4.64 -12.10
N SER A 78 11.53 -4.43 -11.23
CA SER A 78 11.34 -3.94 -9.87
C SER A 78 10.70 -2.54 -9.85
N GLY A 79 11.09 -1.67 -10.77
CA GLY A 79 10.47 -0.37 -10.99
C GLY A 79 9.02 -0.47 -11.43
N GLN A 80 8.72 -1.34 -12.40
CA GLN A 80 7.35 -1.58 -12.87
C GLN A 80 6.44 -2.11 -11.76
N LEU A 81 6.91 -3.08 -10.97
CA LEU A 81 6.16 -3.60 -9.80
C LEU A 81 5.83 -2.50 -8.79
N ARG A 82 6.76 -1.57 -8.54
CA ARG A 82 6.51 -0.41 -7.67
C ARG A 82 5.46 0.53 -8.25
N ILE A 83 5.53 0.84 -9.54
CA ILE A 83 4.54 1.67 -10.23
C ILE A 83 3.14 1.05 -10.12
N GLU A 84 3.02 -0.25 -10.37
CA GLU A 84 1.76 -0.99 -10.24
C GLU A 84 1.20 -0.92 -8.81
N CYS A 85 2.05 -1.14 -7.81
CA CYS A 85 1.68 -1.06 -6.40
C CYS A 85 1.20 0.36 -6.01
N GLN A 86 1.95 1.39 -6.43
CA GLN A 86 1.63 2.79 -6.15
C GLN A 86 0.32 3.20 -6.82
N LYS A 87 0.09 2.79 -8.07
CA LYS A 87 -1.17 3.02 -8.78
C LYS A 87 -2.35 2.36 -8.06
N ALA A 88 -2.22 1.08 -7.70
CA ALA A 88 -3.27 0.35 -6.98
C ALA A 88 -3.61 1.01 -5.63
N MET A 89 -2.60 1.50 -4.93
CA MET A 89 -2.78 2.22 -3.66
C MET A 89 -3.51 3.56 -3.85
N LEU A 90 -3.12 4.35 -4.85
CA LEU A 90 -3.79 5.61 -5.17
C LEU A 90 -5.24 5.38 -5.62
N GLU A 91 -5.50 4.36 -6.45
CA GLU A 91 -6.86 3.94 -6.82
C GLU A 91 -7.70 3.63 -5.57
N HIS A 92 -7.14 2.88 -4.62
CA HIS A 92 -7.82 2.60 -3.35
C HIS A 92 -8.12 3.88 -2.57
N PHE A 93 -7.16 4.80 -2.44
CA PHE A 93 -7.37 6.07 -1.73
C PHE A 93 -8.46 6.92 -2.38
N TYR A 94 -8.49 7.00 -3.70
CA TYR A 94 -9.56 7.69 -4.43
C TYR A 94 -10.92 7.01 -4.27
N ASN A 95 -10.97 5.67 -4.18
CA ASN A 95 -12.23 4.96 -3.94
C ASN A 95 -12.77 5.27 -2.54
N VAL A 96 -11.90 5.23 -1.52
CA VAL A 96 -12.27 5.57 -0.13
C VAL A 96 -12.74 7.02 -0.04
N SER A 97 -12.03 7.98 -0.64
CA SER A 97 -12.41 9.39 -0.56
C SER A 97 -13.78 9.69 -1.18
N ARG A 98 -14.17 8.97 -2.24
CA ARG A 98 -15.50 9.12 -2.86
C ARG A 98 -16.64 8.56 -2.01
N ALA A 99 -16.35 7.71 -1.03
CA ALA A 99 -17.35 7.22 -0.07
C ALA A 99 -17.50 8.14 1.16
N MET A 100 -16.68 9.18 1.27
CA MET A 100 -16.68 10.14 2.38
C MET A 100 -17.40 11.44 1.98
N PRO A 101 -17.79 12.30 2.94
CA PRO A 101 -18.20 13.67 2.63
C PRO A 101 -17.12 14.40 1.81
N LEU A 102 -17.50 15.26 0.87
CA LEU A 102 -16.58 15.83 -0.15
C LEU A 102 -15.29 16.44 0.45
N GLU A 103 -15.45 17.32 1.45
CA GLU A 103 -14.31 17.98 2.10
C GLU A 103 -13.45 17.00 2.92
N GLU A 104 -14.11 16.03 3.58
CA GLU A 104 -13.42 14.99 4.35
C GLU A 104 -12.65 14.03 3.44
N GLY A 105 -13.20 13.68 2.28
CA GLY A 105 -12.53 12.87 1.27
C GLY A 105 -11.27 13.55 0.72
N ARG A 106 -11.32 14.87 0.49
CA ARG A 106 -10.14 15.67 0.08
C ARG A 106 -9.06 15.67 1.16
N ARG A 107 -9.44 15.92 2.42
CA ARG A 107 -8.53 15.91 3.56
C ARG A 107 -7.91 14.52 3.78
N TYR A 108 -8.69 13.46 3.58
CA TYR A 108 -8.22 12.08 3.67
C TYR A 108 -7.13 11.79 2.63
N LEU A 109 -7.36 12.15 1.37
CA LEU A 109 -6.37 11.95 0.30
C LEU A 109 -5.04 12.64 0.62
N GLN A 110 -5.10 13.89 1.08
CA GLN A 110 -3.89 14.63 1.45
C GLN A 110 -3.14 13.95 2.61
N LYS A 111 -3.85 13.57 3.69
CA LYS A 111 -3.27 12.88 4.84
C LYS A 111 -2.62 11.54 4.45
N MET A 112 -3.28 10.76 3.58
CA MET A 112 -2.73 9.49 3.11
C MET A 112 -1.53 9.67 2.18
N PHE A 113 -1.55 10.69 1.33
CA PHE A 113 -0.41 11.01 0.47
C PHE A 113 0.81 11.44 1.30
N GLU A 114 0.61 12.25 2.34
CA GLU A 114 1.69 12.73 3.22
C GLU A 114 2.33 11.63 4.07
N SER A 115 1.56 10.60 4.43
CA SER A 115 1.99 9.48 5.28
C SER A 115 2.51 8.27 4.52
N THR A 116 2.41 8.24 3.19
CA THR A 116 2.87 7.11 2.38
C THR A 116 4.23 7.35 1.75
N SER A 117 4.93 6.23 1.48
CA SER A 117 6.24 6.20 0.83
C SER A 117 6.25 6.73 -0.62
N LEU A 118 5.09 7.12 -1.17
CA LEU A 118 4.98 7.93 -2.39
C LEU A 118 5.75 9.26 -2.29
N ARG A 119 6.04 9.72 -1.07
CA ARG A 119 6.78 10.95 -0.82
C ARG A 119 8.30 10.84 -1.02
N SER A 120 8.89 9.65 -1.22
CA SER A 120 10.36 9.57 -1.35
C SER A 120 10.81 9.78 -2.81
N HIS A 121 11.61 10.81 -3.09
CA HIS A 121 13.06 10.75 -2.87
C HIS A 121 13.65 12.01 -2.19
N ARG A 122 14.20 11.85 -0.98
CA ARG A 122 15.42 12.57 -0.55
C ARG A 122 16.54 11.53 -0.52
N MET A 123 17.45 11.57 -1.48
CA MET A 123 18.79 11.03 -1.23
C MET A 123 19.46 12.02 -0.29
N ASN A 124 19.45 11.71 1.01
CA ASN A 124 20.39 12.37 1.91
C ASN A 124 21.75 11.73 1.62
N HIS A 125 22.55 12.40 0.79
CA HIS A 125 23.99 12.15 0.74
C HIS A 125 24.61 12.94 1.91
N GLU A 126 24.72 12.30 3.07
CA GLU A 126 25.60 12.76 4.15
C GLU A 126 26.80 11.82 4.22
#